data_AF-V7HZZ8-F1
#
_entry.id   AF-V7HZZ8-F1
#
_cell.length_a   1.000
_cell.length_b   1.000
_cell.length_c   1.000
_cell.angle_alpha   90.00
_cell.angle_beta   90.00
_cell.angle_gamma   90.00
#
_symmetry.space_group_name_H-M   'P 1'
#
loop_
_entity.id
_entity.type
_entity.pdbx_description
1 polymer ?
#
loop_
_entity_poly.entity_id
_entity_poly.type
_entity_poly.pdbx_seq_one_letter_code
_entity_poly.pdbx_strand_id
1 'polypeptide(L)'
;MVMYVTLDKKHVSHFHMVQHDRSVMYSLGDATLVHCIRPDGHYYQVRLGLDKSKDEVHGFYIEAGTFVAFESLGDSNAGFAQISFNFMAIGDNSLMMPNKNQLLQALPAPKNVIERLAIEG
;
A
#
# COMPACT_ATOMS: atom_id res chain seq x y z
N MET A 1 -5.88 -13.30 11.72
CA MET A 1 -6.98 -12.33 11.89
C MET A 1 -7.11 -11.54 10.60
N VAL A 2 -8.31 -11.15 10.18
CA VAL A 2 -8.48 -10.26 9.01
C VAL A 2 -8.64 -8.84 9.52
N MET A 3 -7.88 -7.91 8.94
CA MET A 3 -8.03 -6.47 9.19
C MET A 3 -8.63 -5.80 7.96
N TYR A 4 -9.44 -4.77 8.20
CA TYR A 4 -10.00 -3.90 7.17
C TYR A 4 -9.43 -2.50 7.33
N VAL A 5 -8.98 -1.90 6.24
CA VAL A 5 -8.50 -0.52 6.20
C VAL A 5 -9.31 0.26 5.19
N THR A 6 -9.80 1.42 5.61
CA THR A 6 -10.54 2.37 4.78
C THR A 6 -9.66 3.58 4.50
N LEU A 7 -9.62 3.99 3.23
CA LEU A 7 -8.83 5.09 2.70
C LEU A 7 -9.76 6.09 2.00
N ASP A 8 -9.38 7.36 1.99
CA ASP A 8 -10.03 8.38 1.18
C ASP A 8 -8.97 9.33 0.57
N LYS A 9 -9.41 10.36 -0.17
CA LYS A 9 -8.49 11.30 -0.84
C LYS A 9 -7.63 12.14 0.12
N LYS A 10 -8.02 12.24 1.39
CA LYS A 10 -7.32 12.99 2.44
C LYS A 10 -6.50 12.06 3.35
N HIS A 11 -6.93 10.82 3.51
CA HIS A 11 -6.33 9.84 4.40
C HIS A 11 -5.78 8.65 3.59
N VAL A 12 -4.53 8.81 3.16
CA VAL A 12 -3.76 7.74 2.51
C VAL A 12 -3.05 6.87 3.54
N SER A 13 -2.66 5.67 3.15
CA SER A 13 -1.71 4.86 3.93
C SER A 13 -0.30 5.16 3.44
N HIS A 14 0.49 5.79 4.30
CA HIS A 14 1.89 6.12 4.02
C HIS A 14 2.78 4.88 3.90
N PHE A 15 3.97 5.07 3.33
CA PHE A 15 4.94 4.00 3.19
C PHE A 15 5.26 3.32 4.51
N HIS A 16 5.10 2.00 4.54
CA HIS A 16 5.49 1.11 5.62
C HIS A 16 6.01 -0.21 5.06
N MET A 17 6.91 -0.87 5.79
CA MET A 17 7.44 -2.15 5.36
C MET A 17 6.49 -3.29 5.71
N VAL A 18 6.26 -4.19 4.76
CA VAL A 18 5.61 -5.48 5.02
C VAL A 18 6.62 -6.40 5.72
N GLN A 19 6.39 -6.72 7.00
CA GLN A 19 7.32 -7.54 7.80
C GLN A 19 7.19 -9.04 7.54
N HIS A 20 5.99 -9.47 7.15
CA HIS A 20 5.69 -10.87 6.83
C HIS A 20 4.85 -10.88 5.56
N ASP A 21 5.04 -11.91 4.74
CA ASP A 21 4.30 -12.01 3.50
C ASP A 21 2.79 -11.97 3.77
N ARG A 22 2.06 -11.21 2.94
CA ARG A 22 0.61 -11.05 3.13
C ARG A 22 -0.12 -10.91 1.81
N SER A 23 -1.33 -11.47 1.79
CA SER A 23 -2.33 -11.19 0.76
C SER A 23 -3.09 -9.91 1.11
N VAL A 24 -3.26 -9.03 0.13
CA VAL A 24 -4.15 -7.87 0.22
C VAL A 24 -5.26 -8.03 -0.80
N MET A 25 -6.49 -7.77 -0.38
CA MET A 25 -7.70 -7.94 -1.18
C MET A 25 -8.51 -6.65 -1.20
N TYR A 26 -9.13 -6.37 -2.34
CA TYR A 26 -10.16 -5.35 -2.47
C TYR A 26 -11.41 -5.82 -1.72
N SER A 27 -12.02 -4.92 -0.95
CA SER A 27 -13.24 -5.22 -0.21
C SER A 27 -14.44 -4.45 -0.76
N LEU A 28 -14.34 -3.12 -0.87
CA LEU A 28 -15.46 -2.25 -1.23
C LEU A 28 -14.99 -0.86 -1.68
N GLY A 29 -15.80 -0.19 -2.51
CA GLY A 29 -15.65 1.23 -2.83
C GLY A 29 -14.81 1.47 -4.08
N ASP A 30 -14.11 2.60 -4.10
CA ASP A 30 -13.18 2.97 -5.16
C ASP A 30 -12.03 1.97 -5.26
N ALA A 31 -11.44 1.85 -6.45
CA ALA A 31 -10.23 1.05 -6.60
C ALA A 31 -9.08 1.63 -5.75
N THR A 32 -8.22 0.77 -5.21
CA THR A 32 -7.03 1.18 -4.45
C THR A 32 -5.79 1.06 -5.33
N LEU A 33 -4.99 2.11 -5.44
CA LEU A 33 -3.66 2.02 -6.01
C LEU A 33 -2.67 1.65 -4.91
N VAL A 34 -1.99 0.52 -5.10
CA VAL A 34 -0.94 0.06 -4.20
C VAL A 34 0.41 0.36 -4.82
N HIS A 35 1.22 1.16 -4.12
CA HIS A 35 2.60 1.44 -4.48
C HIS A 35 3.49 0.43 -3.79
N CYS A 36 4.33 -0.26 -4.54
CA CYS A 36 5.24 -1.26 -4.01
C CYS A 36 6.68 -0.91 -4.38
N ILE A 37 7.58 -0.86 -3.41
CA ILE A 37 9.02 -0.73 -3.63
C ILE A 37 9.70 -1.93 -3.00
N ARG A 38 10.28 -2.80 -3.83
CA ARG A 38 11.03 -3.96 -3.37
C ARG A 38 12.35 -3.53 -2.70
N PRO A 39 12.97 -4.39 -1.87
CA PRO A 39 14.26 -4.10 -1.23
C PRO A 39 15.39 -3.74 -2.22
N ASP A 40 15.29 -4.20 -3.47
CA ASP A 40 16.24 -3.89 -4.55
C ASP A 40 15.98 -2.51 -5.22
N GLY A 41 14.97 -1.77 -4.78
CA GLY A 41 14.58 -0.48 -5.36
C GLY A 41 13.59 -0.59 -6.52
N HIS A 42 13.20 -1.80 -6.95
CA HIS A 42 12.24 -1.95 -8.03
C HIS A 42 10.84 -1.47 -7.60
N TYR A 43 10.37 -0.43 -8.28
CA TYR A 43 9.05 0.15 -8.06
C TYR A 43 8.02 -0.41 -9.05
N TYR A 44 6.85 -0.78 -8.53
CA TYR A 44 5.71 -1.16 -9.32
C TYR A 44 4.41 -0.76 -8.63
N GLN A 45 3.31 -0.80 -9.39
CA GLN A 45 1.98 -0.46 -8.89
C GLN A 45 1.00 -1.58 -9.18
N VAL A 46 0.03 -1.75 -8.29
CA VAL A 46 -1.08 -2.69 -8.45
C VAL A 46 -2.38 -1.94 -8.25
N ARG A 47 -3.32 -2.09 -9.20
CA ARG A 47 -4.68 -1.56 -9.07
C ARG A 47 -5.57 -2.64 -8.46
N LEU A 48 -6.02 -2.40 -7.23
CA LEU A 48 -6.89 -3.30 -6.49
C LEU A 48 -8.35 -2.89 -6.68
N GLY A 49 -9.13 -3.76 -7.31
CA GLY A 49 -10.50 -3.47 -7.71
C GLY A 49 -11.11 -4.63 -8.48
N LEU A 50 -12.25 -4.39 -9.12
CA LEU A 50 -13.01 -5.41 -9.84
C LEU A 50 -13.15 -5.11 -11.34
N ASP A 51 -12.71 -3.94 -11.81
CA ASP A 51 -12.84 -3.56 -13.21
C ASP A 51 -11.71 -4.13 -14.07
N LYS A 52 -12.00 -5.26 -14.72
CA LYS A 52 -11.05 -5.96 -15.59
C LYS A 52 -10.64 -5.16 -16.83
N SER A 53 -11.40 -4.14 -17.22
CA SER A 53 -11.02 -3.28 -18.34
C SER A 53 -9.89 -2.30 -17.97
N LYS A 54 -9.62 -2.12 -16.67
CA LYS A 54 -8.58 -1.24 -16.11
C LYS A 54 -7.40 -2.03 -15.51
N ASP A 55 -7.24 -3.29 -15.89
CA ASP A 55 -6.22 -4.21 -15.36
C ASP A 55 -6.28 -4.39 -13.83
N GLU A 56 -7.48 -4.29 -13.24
CA GLU A 56 -7.65 -4.44 -11.80
C GLU A 56 -7.67 -5.90 -11.36
N VAL A 57 -7.01 -6.14 -10.22
CA VAL A 57 -6.99 -7.44 -9.54
C VAL A 57 -7.77 -7.37 -8.24
N HIS A 58 -8.52 -8.44 -7.93
CA HIS A 58 -9.28 -8.52 -6.69
C HIS A 58 -8.34 -8.65 -5.47
N GLY A 59 -7.19 -9.29 -5.65
CA GLY A 59 -6.18 -9.41 -4.61
C GLY A 59 -4.83 -9.78 -5.19
N PHE A 60 -3.78 -9.54 -4.41
CA PHE A 60 -2.42 -9.93 -4.76
C PHE A 60 -1.60 -10.21 -3.50
N TYR A 61 -0.43 -10.79 -3.70
CA TYR A 61 0.51 -11.16 -2.65
C TYR A 61 1.67 -10.17 -2.59
N ILE A 62 2.08 -9.80 -1.39
CA ILE A 62 3.20 -8.90 -1.13
C ILE A 62 4.25 -9.65 -0.32
N GLU A 63 5.47 -9.66 -0.83
CA GLU A 63 6.63 -10.28 -0.18
C GLU A 63 7.14 -9.40 0.96
N ALA A 64 7.60 -10.05 2.04
CA ALA A 64 8.24 -9.40 3.17
C ALA A 64 9.45 -8.56 2.72
N GLY A 65 9.67 -7.44 3.38
CA GLY A 65 10.67 -6.43 3.02
C GLY A 65 10.19 -5.42 1.99
N THR A 66 9.06 -5.64 1.31
CA THR A 66 8.49 -4.65 0.38
C THR A 66 7.92 -3.46 1.15
N PHE A 67 8.28 -2.24 0.74
CA PHE A 67 7.65 -1.02 1.23
C PHE A 67 6.37 -0.75 0.44
N VAL A 68 5.27 -0.49 1.14
CA VAL A 68 3.97 -0.27 0.52
C VAL A 68 3.26 0.98 1.02
N ALA A 69 2.59 1.66 0.10
CA ALA A 69 1.66 2.75 0.37
C ALA A 69 0.35 2.52 -0.41
N PHE A 70 -0.76 3.00 0.12
CA PHE A 70 -2.09 2.79 -0.46
C PHE A 70 -2.84 4.11 -0.63
N GLU A 71 -3.43 4.34 -1.80
CA GLU A 71 -4.30 5.49 -2.07
C GLU A 71 -5.60 5.07 -2.77
N SER A 72 -6.70 5.76 -2.46
CA SER A 72 -7.95 5.59 -3.19
C SER A 72 -7.88 6.30 -4.55
N LEU A 73 -8.33 5.64 -5.61
CA LEU A 73 -8.36 6.19 -6.96
C LEU A 73 -9.58 7.08 -7.22
N GLY A 74 -10.62 7.02 -6.39
CA GLY A 74 -11.80 7.87 -6.51
C GLY A 74 -12.59 7.68 -7.82
N ASP A 75 -12.56 6.48 -8.40
CA ASP A 75 -13.04 6.21 -9.76
C ASP A 75 -14.45 5.61 -9.84
N SER A 76 -15.04 5.24 -8.70
CA SER A 76 -16.40 4.69 -8.59
C SER A 76 -17.42 5.68 -8.00
N ASN A 77 -16.99 6.89 -7.64
CA ASN A 77 -17.75 7.88 -6.86
C ASN A 77 -18.16 7.42 -5.44
N ALA A 78 -17.61 6.30 -4.94
CA ALA A 78 -17.87 5.86 -3.57
C ALA A 78 -17.34 6.84 -2.52
N GLY A 79 -16.24 7.54 -2.83
CA GLY A 79 -15.61 8.53 -1.95
C GLY A 79 -14.67 7.91 -0.91
N PHE A 80 -14.53 6.58 -0.93
CA PHE A 80 -13.63 5.81 -0.10
C PHE A 80 -13.23 4.53 -0.83
N ALA A 81 -12.10 3.95 -0.44
CA ALA A 81 -11.70 2.59 -0.80
C ALA A 81 -11.49 1.76 0.47
N GLN A 82 -11.90 0.50 0.45
CA GLN A 82 -11.64 -0.43 1.53
C GLN A 82 -10.90 -1.65 1.01
N ILE A 83 -9.83 -2.01 1.71
CA ILE A 83 -9.06 -3.22 1.49
C ILE A 83 -9.06 -4.08 2.74
N SER A 84 -8.80 -5.37 2.56
CA SER A 84 -8.60 -6.32 3.65
C SER A 84 -7.28 -7.06 3.49
N PHE A 85 -6.71 -7.47 4.62
CA PHE A 85 -5.52 -8.31 4.61
C PHE A 85 -5.48 -9.22 5.82
N ASN A 86 -4.80 -10.36 5.64
CA ASN A 86 -4.49 -11.25 6.73
C ASN A 86 -3.36 -10.65 7.57
N PHE A 87 -3.60 -10.58 8.86
CA PHE A 87 -2.65 -10.13 9.87
C PHE A 87 -2.35 -11.31 10.82
N MET A 88 -1.06 -11.62 10.98
CA MET A 88 -0.60 -12.58 11.97
C MET A 88 -0.47 -11.85 13.30
N ALA A 89 -1.23 -12.26 14.31
CA ALA A 89 -1.22 -11.66 15.64
C ALA A 89 -0.08 -12.18 16.52
N ILE A 90 1.09 -12.48 15.93
CA ILE A 90 2.23 -13.09 16.65
C ILE A 90 3.37 -12.08 16.66
N GLY A 91 3.72 -11.55 17.84
CA GLY A 91 4.89 -10.70 18.05
C GLY A 91 4.59 -9.21 18.20
N ASP A 92 5.63 -8.39 18.03
CA ASP A 92 5.52 -6.93 18.01
C ASP A 92 4.75 -6.50 16.75
N ASN A 93 3.63 -5.80 16.98
CA ASN A 93 2.75 -5.31 15.92
C ASN A 93 3.15 -3.90 15.45
N SER A 94 4.34 -3.42 15.84
CA SER A 94 4.87 -2.15 15.37
C SER A 94 5.11 -2.19 13.85
N LEU A 95 4.54 -1.22 13.14
CA LEU A 95 4.80 -1.03 11.72
C LEU A 95 6.13 -0.30 11.57
N MET A 96 7.05 -0.85 10.77
CA MET A 96 8.23 -0.10 10.35
C MET A 96 7.80 0.96 9.33
N MET A 97 7.78 2.22 9.76
CA MET A 97 7.42 3.38 8.94
C MET A 97 8.61 4.33 8.83
N PRO A 98 9.57 4.08 7.92
CA PRO A 98 10.68 5.00 7.71
C PRO A 98 10.17 6.36 7.20
N ASN A 99 10.76 7.44 7.70
CA ASN A 99 10.46 8.78 7.22
C ASN A 99 11.05 9.02 5.81
N LYS A 100 10.63 10.12 5.19
CA LYS A 100 11.07 10.51 3.84
C LYS A 100 12.59 10.49 3.65
N ASN A 101 13.36 11.03 4.59
CA ASN A 101 14.82 11.09 4.49
C ASN A 101 15.44 9.69 4.54
N GLN A 102 14.94 8.84 5.43
CA GLN A 102 15.39 7.45 5.54
C GLN A 102 15.08 6.65 4.27
N LEU A 103 13.87 6.81 3.70
CA LEU A 103 13.49 6.15 2.47
C LEU A 103 14.31 6.63 1.27
N LEU A 104 14.51 7.94 1.11
CA LEU A 104 15.29 8.48 0.00
C LEU A 104 16.78 8.11 0.08
N GLN A 105 17.31 7.94 1.29
CA GLN A 105 18.68 7.46 1.48
C GLN A 105 18.83 5.99 1.07
N ALA A 106 17.85 5.15 1.39
CA ALA A 106 17.88 3.71 1.08
C ALA A 106 17.46 3.39 -0.37
N LEU A 107 16.49 4.13 -0.90
CA LEU A 107 15.78 3.87 -2.16
C LEU A 107 15.70 5.19 -2.97
N PRO A 108 16.81 5.66 -3.55
CA PRO A 108 16.89 6.99 -4.17
C PRO A 108 16.00 7.12 -5.42
N ALA A 109 15.66 6.01 -6.07
CA ALA A 109 14.57 5.88 -7.02
C ALA A 109 13.55 4.93 -6.38
N PRO A 110 12.23 5.20 -6.35
CA PRO A 110 11.42 6.23 -7.01
C PRO A 110 11.16 7.51 -6.17
N LYS A 111 11.99 8.54 -6.34
CA LYS A 111 11.95 9.78 -5.51
C LYS A 111 10.57 10.45 -5.41
N ASN A 112 9.87 10.66 -6.52
CA ASN A 112 8.62 11.42 -6.53
C ASN A 112 7.51 10.79 -5.65
N VAL A 113 7.35 9.46 -5.74
CA VAL A 113 6.31 8.78 -4.95
C VAL A 113 6.69 8.76 -3.47
N ILE A 114 7.98 8.59 -3.14
CA ILE A 114 8.48 8.66 -1.77
C ILE A 114 8.24 10.06 -1.19
N GLU A 115 8.53 11.12 -1.93
CA GLU A 115 8.29 12.50 -1.49
C GLU A 115 6.82 12.79 -1.18
N ARG A 116 5.89 12.16 -1.92
CA ARG A 116 4.45 12.36 -1.75
C ARG A 116 3.84 11.48 -0.64
N LEU A 117 4.31 10.24 -0.49
CA LEU A 117 3.64 9.22 0.32
C LEU A 117 4.43 8.76 1.55
N ALA A 118 5.68 9.15 1.72
CA ALA A 118 6.39 8.94 2.99
C ALA A 118 5.90 9.93 4.06
N ILE A 119 5.97 9.53 5.33
CA ILE A 119 5.76 10.46 6.44
C ILE A 119 6.91 11.47 6.52
N GLU A 120 6.60 12.70 6.95
CA GLU A 120 7.63 13.66 7.34
C GLU A 120 8.35 13.17 8.61
N GLY A 121 9.62 13.55 8.74
CA GLY A 121 10.48 13.22 9.89
C GLY A 121 10.68 14.40 10.83
#